data_AF-A0A3S5CNN4-F1
#
_entry.id   AF-A0A3S5CNN4-F1
#
_cell.length_a   1.000
_cell.length_b   1.000
_cell.length_c   1.000
_cell.angle_alpha   90.00
_cell.angle_beta   90.00
_cell.angle_gamma   90.00
#
_symmetry.space_group_name_H-M   'P 1'
#
loop_
_entity.id
_entity.type
_entity.pdbx_description
1 polymer ?
#
loop_
_entity_poly.entity_id
_entity_poly.type
_entity_poly.pdbx_seq_one_letter_code
_entity_poly.pdbx_strand_id
1 'polypeptide(L)'
;MQNVIIEDLKKSNRRKHKDLAVFPVKLRILPEHIFNKRSPIVMGVFVEAGELREGTPLCVPSRDCVCLGKVHSIEANHKPVRLAREGLEVCIRIDPLDGETPKMYGRHFEATDTVVSKVINISL
;
A
#
# COMPACT_ATOMS: atom_id res chain seq x y z
N MET A 1 -15.66 14.92 -35.82
CA MET A 1 -16.35 14.28 -34.67
C MET A 1 -15.89 12.85 -34.38
N GLN A 2 -15.47 12.02 -35.36
CA GLN A 2 -15.03 10.63 -35.10
C GLN A 2 -13.67 10.49 -34.37
N ASN A 3 -12.73 11.43 -34.51
CA ASN A 3 -11.40 11.33 -33.89
C ASN A 3 -11.38 11.58 -32.37
N VAL A 4 -12.36 12.30 -31.83
CA VAL A 4 -12.45 12.64 -30.39
C VAL A 4 -12.79 11.39 -29.56
N ILE A 5 -13.66 10.52 -30.08
CA ILE A 5 -14.11 9.30 -29.39
C ILE A 5 -12.96 8.29 -29.20
N ILE A 6 -12.06 8.18 -30.20
CA ILE A 6 -10.90 7.27 -30.15
C ILE A 6 -9.84 7.76 -29.15
N GLU A 7 -9.61 9.08 -29.09
CA GLU A 7 -8.72 9.66 -28.08
C GLU A 7 -9.29 9.52 -26.67
N ASP A 8 -10.59 9.72 -26.48
CA ASP A 8 -11.26 9.56 -25.18
C ASP A 8 -11.29 8.09 -24.75
N LEU A 9 -11.47 7.13 -25.66
CA LEU A 9 -11.33 5.69 -25.39
C LEU A 9 -9.90 5.34 -24.97
N LYS A 10 -8.88 5.85 -25.68
CA LYS A 10 -7.47 5.63 -25.33
C LYS A 10 -7.09 6.27 -23.99
N LYS A 11 -7.59 7.48 -23.68
CA LYS A 11 -7.42 8.15 -22.38
C LYS A 11 -8.12 7.38 -21.27
N SER A 12 -9.33 6.89 -21.52
CA SER A 12 -10.13 6.13 -20.56
C SER A 12 -9.52 4.76 -20.25
N ASN A 13 -9.01 4.04 -21.26
CA ASN A 13 -8.30 2.77 -21.03
C ASN A 13 -6.98 2.99 -20.27
N ARG A 14 -6.21 4.04 -20.60
CA ARG A 14 -4.99 4.38 -19.85
C ARG A 14 -5.27 4.77 -18.39
N ARG A 15 -6.40 5.42 -18.12
CA ARG A 15 -6.83 5.76 -16.76
C ARG A 15 -7.23 4.51 -15.97
N LYS A 16 -8.04 3.63 -16.56
CA LYS A 16 -8.45 2.36 -15.94
C LYS A 16 -7.27 1.44 -15.59
N HIS A 17 -6.23 1.40 -16.43
CA HIS A 17 -5.04 0.58 -16.15
C HIS A 17 -4.11 1.17 -15.08
N LYS A 18 -4.13 2.49 -14.85
CA LYS A 18 -3.32 3.11 -13.78
C LYS A 18 -3.80 2.68 -12.39
N ASP A 19 -5.09 2.47 -12.20
CA ASP A 19 -5.66 2.07 -10.90
C ASP A 19 -5.35 0.62 -10.54
N LEU A 20 -4.93 -0.20 -11.50
CA LEU A 20 -4.46 -1.58 -11.30
C LEU A 20 -2.94 -1.69 -11.09
N ALA A 21 -2.18 -0.64 -11.43
CA ALA A 21 -0.74 -0.68 -11.37
C ALA A 21 -0.24 -0.61 -9.92
N VAL A 22 0.33 -1.71 -9.43
CA VAL A 22 1.03 -1.76 -8.15
C VAL A 22 2.48 -1.31 -8.37
N PHE A 23 2.85 -0.19 -7.75
CA PHE A 23 4.23 0.30 -7.78
C PHE A 23 5.05 -0.37 -6.67
N PRO A 24 6.31 -0.78 -6.93
CA PRO A 24 7.17 -1.35 -5.91
C PRO A 24 7.45 -0.39 -4.76
N VAL A 25 7.34 -0.90 -3.53
CA VAL A 25 7.75 -0.17 -2.33
C VAL A 25 8.37 -1.12 -1.30
N LYS A 26 9.36 -0.62 -0.56
CA LYS A 26 9.92 -1.26 0.65
C LYS A 26 9.74 -0.32 1.83
N LEU A 27 9.16 -0.84 2.91
CA LEU A 27 8.80 -0.10 4.11
C LEU A 27 9.45 -0.75 5.33
N ARG A 28 10.01 0.09 6.20
CA ARG A 28 10.42 -0.30 7.54
C ARG A 28 9.40 0.20 8.55
N ILE A 29 8.98 -0.68 9.46
CA ILE A 29 8.04 -0.34 10.52
C ILE A 29 8.76 0.51 11.58
N LEU A 30 8.09 1.54 12.08
CA LEU A 30 8.56 2.35 13.21
C LEU A 30 7.95 1.78 14.51
N PRO A 31 8.71 1.08 15.36
CA PRO A 31 8.17 0.35 16.52
C PRO A 31 7.44 1.24 17.53
N GLU A 32 7.91 2.47 17.69
CA GLU A 32 7.32 3.48 18.60
C GLU A 32 6.02 4.09 18.08
N HIS A 33 5.65 3.80 16.82
CA HIS A 33 4.51 4.43 16.13
C HIS A 33 3.47 3.37 15.72
N ILE A 34 3.06 2.51 16.64
CA ILE A 34 1.98 1.54 16.40
C ILE A 34 0.70 2.02 17.09
N PHE A 35 -0.25 2.55 16.34
CA PHE A 35 -1.47 3.18 16.87
C PHE A 35 -2.66 2.23 16.94
N ASN A 36 -2.81 1.34 15.96
CA ASN A 36 -3.79 0.26 16.00
C ASN A 36 -3.21 -1.03 15.45
N LYS A 37 -3.36 -2.13 16.20
CA LYS A 37 -2.69 -3.41 15.90
C LYS A 37 -3.48 -4.31 14.96
N ARG A 38 -4.79 -4.10 14.77
CA ARG A 38 -5.65 -4.95 13.94
C ARG A 38 -6.89 -4.22 13.43
N SER A 39 -7.13 -4.35 12.12
CA SER A 39 -8.38 -4.03 11.40
C SER A 39 -9.09 -2.72 11.83
N PRO A 40 -8.60 -1.55 11.38
CA PRO A 40 -7.44 -1.36 10.51
C PRO A 40 -6.12 -1.45 11.27
N ILE A 41 -5.04 -1.83 10.60
CA ILE A 41 -3.70 -1.60 11.15
C ILE A 41 -3.36 -0.13 10.92
N VAL A 42 -2.93 0.59 11.95
CA VAL A 42 -2.49 1.98 11.84
C VAL A 42 -1.11 2.08 12.45
N MET A 43 -0.11 2.42 11.63
CA MET A 43 1.29 2.46 12.06
C MET A 43 2.11 3.47 11.27
N GLY A 44 3.15 3.99 11.90
CA GLY A 44 4.22 4.74 11.28
C GLY A 44 5.19 3.82 10.53
N VAL A 45 5.59 4.23 9.34
CA VAL A 45 6.56 3.54 8.50
C VAL A 45 7.55 4.54 7.91
N PHE A 46 8.76 4.06 7.63
CA PHE A 46 9.74 4.76 6.81
C PHE A 46 9.78 4.12 5.42
N VAL A 47 9.68 4.94 4.37
CA VAL A 47 9.80 4.46 2.98
C VAL A 47 11.28 4.28 2.67
N GLU A 48 11.74 3.03 2.71
CA GLU A 48 13.15 2.70 2.45
C GLU A 48 13.51 2.71 0.96
N ALA A 49 12.56 2.34 0.08
CA ALA A 49 12.77 2.36 -1.35
C ALA A 49 11.43 2.44 -2.11
N GLY A 50 11.45 3.08 -3.28
CA GLY A 50 10.31 3.14 -4.20
C GLY A 50 9.27 4.18 -3.80
N GLU A 51 7.99 3.87 -4.06
CA GLU A 51 6.90 4.81 -3.77
C GLU A 51 5.63 4.12 -3.26
N LEU A 52 5.12 4.61 -2.13
CA LEU A 52 3.88 4.17 -1.51
C LEU A 52 2.71 5.01 -2.01
N ARG A 53 1.65 4.36 -2.49
CA ARG A 53 0.40 5.00 -2.92
C ARG A 53 -0.80 4.44 -2.16
N GLU A 54 -1.85 5.23 -2.02
CA GLU A 54 -3.17 4.70 -1.64
C GLU A 54 -3.57 3.54 -2.57
N GLY A 55 -4.20 2.51 -2.02
CA GLY A 55 -4.57 1.28 -2.74
C GLY A 55 -3.47 0.23 -2.84
N THR A 56 -2.21 0.55 -2.51
CA THR A 56 -1.10 -0.40 -2.61
C THR A 56 -1.36 -1.61 -1.69
N PRO A 57 -1.43 -2.84 -2.23
CA PRO A 57 -1.51 -4.04 -1.41
C PRO A 57 -0.15 -4.31 -0.74
N LEU A 58 -0.15 -4.68 0.53
CA LEU A 58 1.06 -4.88 1.32
C LEU A 58 1.18 -6.32 1.85
N CYS A 59 2.41 -6.81 1.96
CA CYS A 59 2.73 -8.08 2.59
C CYS A 59 4.05 -8.05 3.34
N VAL A 60 4.28 -9.08 4.15
CA VAL A 60 5.53 -9.33 4.87
C VAL A 60 6.22 -10.56 4.26
N PRO A 61 7.28 -10.39 3.45
CA PRO A 61 7.91 -11.50 2.73
C PRO A 61 8.51 -12.56 3.66
N SER A 62 9.11 -12.15 4.78
CA SER A 62 9.77 -13.04 5.77
C SER A 62 8.81 -13.98 6.50
N ARG A 63 7.50 -13.75 6.40
CA ARG A 63 6.45 -14.50 7.10
C ARG A 63 5.55 -15.19 6.07
N ASP A 64 6.11 -16.00 5.19
CA ASP A 64 5.36 -16.69 4.12
C ASP A 64 4.48 -15.74 3.29
N CYS A 65 4.98 -14.53 3.04
CA CYS A 65 4.25 -13.48 2.31
C CYS A 65 2.88 -13.13 2.94
N VAL A 66 2.79 -13.12 4.29
CA VAL A 66 1.58 -12.72 5.02
C VAL A 66 1.03 -11.40 4.45
N CYS A 67 -0.18 -11.46 3.89
CA CYS A 67 -0.84 -10.30 3.31
C CYS A 67 -1.47 -9.46 4.43
N LEU A 68 -1.09 -8.19 4.51
CA LEU A 68 -1.56 -7.28 5.54
C LEU A 68 -2.88 -6.61 5.15
N GLY A 69 -3.09 -6.39 3.86
CA GLY A 69 -4.21 -5.63 3.35
C GLY A 69 -3.82 -4.63 2.26
N LYS A 70 -4.64 -3.59 2.07
CA LYS A 70 -4.37 -2.45 1.19
C LYS A 70 -4.22 -1.17 1.99
N VAL A 71 -3.33 -0.29 1.54
CA VAL A 71 -3.20 1.07 2.08
C VAL A 71 -4.49 1.84 1.79
N HIS A 72 -5.18 2.27 2.83
CA HIS A 72 -6.38 3.09 2.72
C HIS A 72 -6.04 4.59 2.72
N SER A 73 -5.15 5.02 3.62
CA SER A 73 -4.71 6.42 3.71
C SER A 73 -3.24 6.51 4.12
N ILE A 74 -2.62 7.63 3.74
CA ILE A 74 -1.24 7.99 4.09
C ILE A 74 -1.26 9.41 4.66
N GLU A 75 -0.57 9.62 5.78
CA GLU A 75 -0.42 10.91 6.41
C GLU A 75 1.07 11.25 6.61
N ALA A 76 1.47 12.43 6.14
CA ALA A 76 2.78 13.00 6.42
C ALA A 76 2.58 14.25 7.29
N ASN A 77 3.18 14.27 8.49
CA ASN A 77 3.02 15.38 9.45
C ASN A 77 1.54 15.75 9.71
N HIS A 78 0.69 14.76 9.96
CA HIS A 78 -0.77 14.90 10.16
C HIS A 78 -1.54 15.51 8.98
N LYS A 79 -0.96 15.54 7.79
CA LYS A 79 -1.63 15.98 6.57
C LYS A 79 -1.83 14.79 5.64
N PRO A 80 -3.05 14.58 5.09
CA PRO A 80 -3.29 13.50 4.16
C PRO A 80 -2.51 13.73 2.87
N VAL A 81 -1.86 12.67 2.38
CA VAL A 81 -1.12 12.66 1.13
C VAL A 81 -1.48 11.41 0.33
N ARG A 82 -1.44 11.50 -1.00
CA ARG A 82 -1.76 10.34 -1.86
C ARG A 82 -0.53 9.48 -2.22
N LEU A 83 0.67 10.00 -1.96
CA LEU A 83 1.94 9.43 -2.36
C LEU A 83 3.00 9.75 -1.30
N ALA A 84 3.76 8.75 -0.88
CA ALA A 84 4.98 8.92 -0.11
C ALA A 84 6.15 8.27 -0.86
N ARG A 85 7.24 9.02 -1.06
CA ARG A 85 8.45 8.56 -1.73
C ARG A 85 9.49 8.13 -0.71
N GLU A 86 10.52 7.44 -1.20
CA GLU A 86 11.73 7.11 -0.45
C GLU A 86 12.26 8.27 0.40
N GLY A 87 12.68 7.94 1.62
CA GLY A 87 13.22 8.89 2.59
C GLY A 87 12.17 9.57 3.48
N LEU A 88 10.88 9.29 3.28
CA LEU A 88 9.81 9.87 4.10
C LEU A 88 9.36 8.92 5.22
N GLU A 89 9.10 9.50 6.39
CA GLU A 89 8.32 8.88 7.46
C GLU A 89 6.86 9.30 7.34
N VAL A 90 5.96 8.32 7.31
CA VAL A 90 4.52 8.53 7.15
C VAL A 90 3.72 7.59 8.05
N CYS A 91 2.54 8.03 8.48
CA CYS A 91 1.55 7.16 9.11
C CYS A 91 0.65 6.56 8.03
N ILE A 92 0.37 5.26 8.13
CA ILE A 92 -0.46 4.55 7.15
C ILE A 92 -1.60 3.81 7.85
N ARG A 93 -2.78 3.83 7.22
CA ARG A 93 -3.92 2.99 7.58
C ARG A 93 -4.01 1.84 6.58
N ILE A 94 -3.98 0.61 7.04
CA ILE A 94 -4.12 -0.60 6.22
C ILE A 94 -5.45 -1.26 6.55
N ASP A 95 -6.29 -1.40 5.53
CA ASP A 95 -7.54 -2.16 5.61
C ASP A 95 -7.33 -3.60 5.15
N PRO A 96 -7.95 -4.60 5.80
CA PRO A 96 -7.91 -5.97 5.34
C PRO A 96 -8.52 -6.10 3.93
N LEU A 97 -8.08 -7.11 3.18
CA LEU A 97 -8.74 -7.49 1.93
C LEU A 97 -10.08 -8.16 2.23
N ASP A 98 -11.07 -7.95 1.35
CA ASP A 98 -12.40 -8.55 1.48
C ASP A 98 -12.30 -10.09 1.51
N GLY A 99 -12.99 -10.71 2.47
CA GLY A 99 -12.99 -12.17 2.66
C GLY A 99 -11.72 -12.74 3.29
N GLU A 100 -10.67 -11.94 3.53
CA GLU A 100 -9.49 -12.40 4.24
C GLU A 100 -9.60 -12.15 5.75
N THR A 101 -9.07 -13.08 6.56
CA THR A 101 -8.98 -12.88 8.01
C THR A 101 -7.97 -11.77 8.33
N PRO A 102 -8.35 -10.71 9.08
CA PRO A 102 -7.45 -9.59 9.36
C PRO A 102 -6.21 -10.01 10.15
N LYS A 103 -5.05 -9.52 9.71
CA LYS A 103 -3.76 -9.74 10.39
C LYS A 103 -3.57 -8.76 11.55
N MET A 104 -2.63 -9.10 12.42
CA MET A 104 -2.40 -8.43 13.70
C MET A 104 -0.91 -8.25 13.93
N TYR A 105 -0.50 -7.02 14.23
CA TYR A 105 0.83 -6.68 14.70
C TYR A 105 1.11 -7.31 16.08
N GLY A 106 2.30 -7.90 16.25
CA GLY A 106 2.70 -8.64 17.46
C GLY A 106 2.21 -10.09 17.50
N ARG A 107 1.56 -10.57 16.42
CA ARG A 107 1.18 -11.98 16.26
C ARG A 107 1.58 -12.54 14.90
N HIS A 108 1.19 -11.86 13.83
CA HIS A 108 1.47 -12.31 12.46
C HIS A 108 2.73 -11.67 11.87
N PHE A 109 3.10 -10.50 12.37
CA PHE A 109 4.30 -9.74 12.01
C PHE A 109 4.67 -8.80 13.15
N GLU A 110 5.90 -8.32 13.17
CA GLU A 110 6.43 -7.42 14.19
C GLU A 110 7.35 -6.34 13.59
N ALA A 111 7.90 -5.44 14.43
CA ALA A 111 8.63 -4.27 13.95
C ALA A 111 9.91 -4.58 13.17
N THR A 112 10.53 -5.74 13.43
CA THR A 112 11.73 -6.19 12.73
C THR A 112 11.45 -6.71 11.33
N ASP A 113 10.17 -7.00 11.03
CA ASP A 113 9.78 -7.46 9.71
C ASP A 113 9.77 -6.28 8.71
N THR A 114 10.21 -6.53 7.48
CA THR A 114 10.08 -5.60 6.37
C THR A 114 8.72 -5.77 5.71
N VAL A 115 8.05 -4.66 5.38
CA VAL A 115 6.80 -4.66 4.62
C VAL A 115 7.08 -4.22 3.19
N VAL A 116 6.50 -4.90 2.20
CA VAL A 116 6.66 -4.54 0.79
C VAL A 116 5.33 -4.51 0.06
N SER A 117 5.31 -3.88 -1.11
CA SER A 117 4.18 -4.02 -2.05
C SER A 117 4.01 -5.47 -2.48
N LYS A 118 2.80 -6.02 -2.35
CA LYS A 118 2.46 -7.32 -2.91
C LYS A 118 2.19 -7.17 -4.40
N VAL A 119 3.18 -7.52 -5.23
CA VAL A 119 3.00 -7.56 -6.68
C VAL A 119 2.10 -8.75 -7.01
N ILE A 120 0.93 -8.46 -7.60
CA ILE A 120 0.03 -9.48 -8.12
C ILE A 120 0.31 -9.56 -9.61
N ASN A 121 0.85 -10.68 -10.09
CA ASN A 121 0.95 -10.91 -11.52
C ASN A 121 -0.47 -11.13 -12.06
N ILE A 122 -1.08 -10.06 -12.55
CA ILE A 122 -2.28 -10.15 -13.36
C ILE A 122 -1.77 -10.40 -14.78
N SER A 123 -1.85 -11.64 -15.25
CA SER A 123 -1.67 -11.95 -16.67
C SER A 123 -2.75 -11.18 -17.43
N LEU A 124 -2.32 -10.13 -18.15
CA LEU A 124 -3.16 -9.36 -19.07
C LEU A 124 -3.39 -10.14 -20.37
#